data_AF-A0A6P2CZ09-F1
#
_entry.id   AF-A0A6P2CZ09-F1
#
_cell.length_a   1.000
_cell.length_b   1.000
_cell.length_c   1.000
_cell.angle_alpha   90.00
_cell.angle_beta   90.00
_cell.angle_gamma   90.00
#
_symmetry.space_group_name_H-M   'P 1'
#
loop_
_entity.id
_entity.type
_entity.pdbx_description
1 polymer ?
#
loop_
_entity_poly.entity_id
_entity_poly.type
_entity_poly.pdbx_seq_one_letter_code
_entity_poly.pdbx_strand_id
1 'polypeptide(L)'
;MTRTFLALVAFVAAIAVVPAADAPKVSPRAEALDLLLIGGEKSTRLELRVEIDEKSIPAIWDETFAKLFAFYDRNADGALDKAEAARLPAAFALRQVLWGQIAALVGDAPAWGDLDLNNDGKVGADELADFYRRAGLGGVLVGVGKPPATDRLTEALVKALDANKNGKVEEAEWKAAPDVLRKLDKNDDELIGPGELVDRIAYPGALGSALLMAPTPNTKPGAVTDALPFVVLPLRTADTQWASTVAVRREVGKRPAIPTDKLLALRANPAATAWHAKFGKGAVVEPVGGKPPANGRLVLAEGNLRVELRADGGKLAEQVVTARKRFLTAFAECDADSDGALDAKELGATKAARFQPLLFADRNGDGKLDQNELTAWLDLQEQIAKGHVFLTVLDHGAGLYELLDADRDGSLSVRELRTAWDRLKASGGVTDGAFDRAKLPRHLIATVSHGHPQHAIGKPVRGGPEWFQAMDRNGDGDVSPREFTGTREVFDKLDLDKDGLLSAEEAARVTRF
;
A
#
# COMPACT_ATOMS: atom_id res chain seq x y z
N MET A 1 -17.95 62.55 -50.12
CA MET A 1 -16.74 62.17 -49.36
C MET A 1 -17.14 61.96 -47.92
N THR A 2 -17.34 60.69 -47.55
CA THR A 2 -17.87 60.22 -46.28
C THR A 2 -16.81 60.30 -45.19
N ARG A 3 -17.12 60.98 -44.09
CA ARG A 3 -16.29 61.04 -42.87
C ARG A 3 -16.64 59.85 -41.98
N THR A 4 -15.69 58.96 -41.77
CA THR A 4 -15.82 57.83 -40.84
C THR A 4 -15.11 58.19 -39.53
N PHE A 5 -15.88 58.30 -38.44
CA PHE A 5 -15.39 58.43 -37.07
C PHE A 5 -14.91 57.05 -36.60
N LEU A 6 -13.63 56.91 -36.25
CA LEU A 6 -13.11 55.73 -35.55
C LEU A 6 -13.16 56.00 -34.05
N ALA A 7 -14.03 55.30 -33.33
CA ALA A 7 -14.08 55.33 -31.86
C ALA A 7 -12.95 54.45 -31.31
N LEU A 8 -12.04 55.04 -30.54
CA LEU A 8 -10.98 54.35 -29.83
C LEU A 8 -11.58 53.68 -28.58
N VAL A 9 -11.80 52.36 -28.62
CA VAL A 9 -12.21 51.58 -27.44
C VAL A 9 -10.96 51.21 -26.65
N ALA A 10 -10.76 51.84 -25.49
CA ALA A 10 -9.71 51.47 -24.55
C ALA A 10 -10.10 50.17 -23.82
N PHE A 11 -9.41 49.08 -24.12
CA PHE A 11 -9.56 47.82 -23.42
C PHE A 11 -8.70 47.87 -22.14
N VAL A 12 -9.31 48.16 -21.00
CA VAL A 12 -8.65 47.99 -19.69
C VAL A 12 -8.65 46.51 -19.38
N ALA A 13 -7.52 45.83 -19.60
CA ALA A 13 -7.32 44.48 -19.12
C ALA A 13 -7.23 44.53 -17.59
N ALA A 14 -8.30 44.13 -16.90
CA ALA A 14 -8.26 43.84 -15.48
C ALA A 14 -7.36 42.60 -15.28
N ILE A 15 -6.10 42.84 -14.91
CA ILE A 15 -5.24 41.80 -14.36
C ILE A 15 -5.90 41.38 -13.04
N ALA A 16 -6.56 40.23 -13.03
CA ALA A 16 -6.97 39.60 -11.79
C ALA A 16 -5.69 39.30 -11.00
N VAL A 17 -5.44 40.10 -9.96
CA VAL A 17 -4.46 39.79 -8.94
C VAL A 17 -4.97 38.53 -8.24
N VAL A 18 -4.47 37.38 -8.67
CA VAL A 18 -4.57 36.16 -7.85
C VAL A 18 -3.81 36.50 -6.57
N PRO A 19 -4.45 36.46 -5.38
CA PRO A 19 -3.73 36.69 -4.14
C PRO A 19 -2.56 35.71 -4.09
N ALA A 20 -1.36 36.24 -3.86
CA ALA A 20 -0.20 35.40 -3.59
C ALA A 20 -0.60 34.43 -2.48
N ALA A 21 -0.42 33.13 -2.72
CA ALA A 21 -0.64 32.15 -1.67
C ALA A 21 0.17 32.57 -0.44
N ASP A 22 -0.46 32.62 0.73
CA ASP A 22 0.26 32.86 1.98
C ASP A 22 1.47 31.94 2.04
N ALA A 23 2.62 32.47 2.46
CA ALA A 23 3.84 31.68 2.63
C ALA A 23 3.50 30.41 3.46
N PRO A 24 3.91 29.21 3.00
CA PRO A 24 3.57 27.98 3.70
C PRO A 24 4.11 28.05 5.13
N LYS A 25 3.22 27.96 6.12
CA LYS A 25 3.59 27.82 7.53
C LYS A 25 3.67 26.35 7.90
N VAL A 26 4.42 26.05 8.95
CA VAL A 26 4.43 24.72 9.56
C VAL A 26 2.99 24.31 9.87
N SER A 27 2.57 23.18 9.29
CA SER A 27 1.21 22.66 9.45
C SER A 27 1.16 21.61 10.55
N PRO A 28 0.08 21.53 11.35
CA PRO A 28 -0.23 20.31 12.08
C PRO A 28 -0.37 19.14 11.11
N ARG A 29 -0.10 17.93 11.60
CA ARG A 29 -0.26 16.69 10.82
C ARG A 29 -1.39 15.82 11.39
N ALA A 30 -1.98 15.00 10.54
CA ALA A 30 -2.91 13.95 10.97
C ALA A 30 -2.15 12.80 11.69
N GLU A 31 -2.88 12.00 12.47
CA GLU A 31 -2.37 10.80 13.17
C GLU A 31 -2.60 9.50 12.38
N ALA A 32 -3.32 9.57 11.26
CA ALA A 32 -3.70 8.41 10.45
C ALA A 32 -3.65 8.76 8.96
N LEU A 33 -3.64 7.72 8.12
CA LEU A 33 -3.88 7.86 6.70
C LEU A 33 -5.39 7.99 6.48
N ASP A 34 -5.81 9.07 5.82
CA ASP A 34 -7.20 9.25 5.42
C ASP A 34 -7.37 9.03 3.91
N LEU A 35 -8.24 8.11 3.54
CA LEU A 35 -8.71 7.92 2.17
C LEU A 35 -10.13 8.46 2.05
N LEU A 36 -10.34 9.36 1.09
CA LEU A 36 -11.66 9.83 0.70
C LEU A 36 -12.17 8.98 -0.46
N LEU A 37 -13.21 8.19 -0.21
CA LEU A 37 -13.88 7.42 -1.25
C LEU A 37 -14.77 8.36 -2.05
N ILE A 38 -14.57 8.38 -3.37
CA ILE A 38 -15.27 9.27 -4.29
C ILE A 38 -15.90 8.51 -5.46
N GLY A 39 -15.74 7.18 -5.50
CA GLY A 39 -16.25 6.26 -6.50
C GLY A 39 -17.76 6.14 -6.54
N GLY A 40 -18.39 6.16 -5.37
CA GLY A 40 -19.84 6.02 -5.21
C GLY A 40 -20.63 7.32 -5.28
N GLU A 41 -21.95 7.20 -5.13
CA GLU A 41 -22.87 8.34 -5.06
C GLU A 41 -22.52 9.28 -3.89
N LYS A 42 -22.27 8.68 -2.72
CA LYS A 42 -21.81 9.38 -1.52
C LYS A 42 -20.28 9.34 -1.44
N SER A 43 -19.71 10.39 -0.86
CA SER A 43 -18.31 10.40 -0.46
C SER A 43 -18.20 10.18 1.03
N THR A 44 -17.30 9.28 1.42
CA THR A 44 -17.05 8.88 2.80
C THR A 44 -15.56 8.86 3.06
N ARG A 45 -15.20 8.93 4.35
CA ARG A 45 -13.81 8.86 4.78
C ARG A 45 -13.54 7.49 5.42
N LEU A 46 -12.49 6.84 4.94
CA LEU A 46 -11.85 5.68 5.54
C LEU A 46 -10.57 6.15 6.24
N GLU A 47 -10.53 6.03 7.55
CA GLU A 47 -9.33 6.29 8.36
C GLU A 47 -8.57 4.98 8.59
N LEU A 48 -7.27 4.97 8.28
CA LEU A 48 -6.37 3.86 8.57
C LEU A 48 -5.31 4.31 9.58
N ARG A 49 -5.48 3.86 10.82
CA ARG A 49 -4.48 3.98 11.88
C ARG A 49 -3.44 2.89 11.69
N VAL A 50 -2.17 3.24 11.83
CA VAL A 50 -1.08 2.27 11.72
C VAL A 50 -0.10 2.51 12.85
N GLU A 51 0.27 1.43 13.53
CA GLU A 51 1.28 1.43 14.57
C GLU A 51 2.32 0.31 14.39
N ILE A 52 3.56 0.59 14.79
CA ILE A 52 4.62 -0.40 14.99
C ILE A 52 5.05 -0.28 16.45
N ASP A 53 5.00 -1.39 17.20
CA ASP A 53 5.37 -1.43 18.62
C ASP A 53 4.66 -0.33 19.45
N GLU A 54 3.34 -0.22 19.28
CA GLU A 54 2.46 0.75 19.98
C GLU A 54 2.73 2.24 19.67
N LYS A 55 3.59 2.55 18.68
CA LYS A 55 3.81 3.92 18.20
C LYS A 55 3.15 4.13 16.83
N SER A 56 2.40 5.23 16.69
CA SER A 56 1.81 5.61 15.40
C SER A 56 2.91 5.88 14.36
N ILE A 57 2.65 5.53 13.10
CA ILE A 57 3.60 5.81 12.01
C ILE A 57 3.98 7.29 11.94
N PRO A 58 3.04 8.25 12.06
CA PRO A 58 3.41 9.66 12.13
C PRO A 58 4.32 10.03 13.31
N ALA A 59 4.14 9.42 14.49
CA ALA A 59 5.03 9.65 15.63
C ALA A 59 6.44 9.06 15.41
N ILE A 60 6.53 7.87 14.79
CA ILE A 60 7.83 7.29 14.38
C ILE A 60 8.55 8.22 13.39
N TRP A 61 7.80 8.85 12.48
CA TRP A 61 8.38 9.84 11.57
C TRP A 61 8.81 11.13 12.26
N ASP A 62 8.11 11.60 13.29
CA ASP A 62 8.56 12.75 14.07
C ASP A 62 9.91 12.45 14.75
N GLU A 63 10.06 11.25 15.34
CA GLU A 63 11.36 10.77 15.85
C GLU A 63 12.42 10.68 14.75
N THR A 64 12.00 10.26 13.54
CA THR A 64 12.89 10.14 12.38
C THR A 64 13.39 11.51 11.93
N PHE A 65 12.53 12.51 11.83
CA PHE A 65 12.91 13.87 11.45
C PHE A 65 13.76 14.54 12.52
N ALA A 66 13.50 14.28 13.81
CA ALA A 66 14.36 14.76 14.89
C ALA A 66 15.77 14.15 14.82
N LYS A 67 15.89 12.84 14.57
CA LYS A 67 17.19 12.19 14.37
C LYS A 67 17.90 12.67 13.10
N LEU A 68 17.14 12.89 12.01
CA LEU A 68 17.66 13.43 10.77
C LEU A 68 18.22 14.85 10.98
N PHE A 69 17.46 15.71 11.66
CA PHE A 69 17.88 17.05 12.04
C PHE A 69 19.20 17.00 12.84
N ALA A 70 19.22 16.27 13.95
CA ALA A 70 20.40 16.16 14.82
C ALA A 70 21.62 15.50 14.13
N PHE A 71 21.40 14.73 13.06
CA PHE A 71 22.49 14.14 12.28
C PHE A 71 23.18 15.17 11.37
N TYR A 72 22.41 16.16 10.87
CA TYR A 72 22.90 17.19 9.97
C TYR A 72 23.22 18.52 10.66
N ASP A 73 22.71 18.76 11.87
CA ASP A 73 23.16 19.80 12.81
C ASP A 73 24.53 19.37 13.37
N ARG A 74 25.60 19.78 12.68
CA ARG A 74 26.98 19.36 12.96
C ARG A 74 27.60 20.16 14.08
N ASN A 75 27.23 21.43 14.20
CA ASN A 75 27.70 22.31 15.26
C ASN A 75 26.87 22.18 16.56
N ALA A 76 25.74 21.47 16.51
CA ALA A 76 24.82 21.23 17.62
C ALA A 76 24.24 22.54 18.20
N ASP A 77 24.02 23.55 17.37
CA ASP A 77 23.47 24.84 17.78
C ASP A 77 21.94 24.89 17.78
N GLY A 78 21.29 23.80 17.33
CA GLY A 78 19.85 23.65 17.31
C GLY A 78 19.17 24.26 16.07
N ALA A 79 19.93 24.63 15.04
CA ALA A 79 19.43 25.15 13.77
C ALA A 79 20.32 24.71 12.60
N LEU A 80 19.74 24.35 11.45
CA LEU A 80 20.56 24.08 10.28
C LEU A 80 20.88 25.37 9.53
N ASP A 81 22.17 25.63 9.32
CA ASP A 81 22.62 26.67 8.41
C ASP A 81 22.62 26.19 6.94
N LYS A 82 22.98 27.07 5.99
CA LYS A 82 23.01 26.74 4.56
C LYS A 82 23.97 25.60 4.22
N ALA A 83 25.10 25.49 4.93
CA ALA A 83 26.08 24.44 4.67
C ALA A 83 25.58 23.09 5.18
N GLU A 84 24.96 23.05 6.36
CA GLU A 84 24.34 21.87 6.93
C GLU A 84 23.13 21.40 6.12
N ALA A 85 22.23 22.33 5.77
CA ALA A 85 21.07 22.04 4.94
C ALA A 85 21.45 21.51 3.54
N ALA A 86 22.58 21.95 2.97
CA ALA A 86 23.09 21.46 1.69
C ALA A 86 23.52 19.97 1.72
N ARG A 87 23.61 19.36 2.90
CA ARG A 87 23.88 17.91 3.07
C ARG A 87 22.62 17.08 3.24
N LEU A 88 21.46 17.72 3.41
CA LEU A 88 20.20 17.01 3.62
C LEU A 88 19.85 16.15 2.40
N PRO A 89 19.29 14.96 2.64
CA PRO A 89 18.88 14.08 1.56
C PRO A 89 17.64 14.61 0.83
N ALA A 90 17.55 14.36 -0.48
CA ALA A 90 16.28 14.53 -1.18
C ALA A 90 15.20 13.60 -0.62
N ALA A 91 13.93 14.00 -0.68
CA ALA A 91 12.82 13.14 -0.24
C ALA A 91 12.74 11.80 -0.99
N PHE A 92 13.17 11.77 -2.27
CA PHE A 92 13.29 10.52 -3.02
C PHE A 92 14.36 9.60 -2.44
N ALA A 93 15.50 10.15 -2.00
CA ALA A 93 16.59 9.38 -1.42
C ALA A 93 16.13 8.65 -0.14
N LEU A 94 15.33 9.30 0.71
CA LEU A 94 14.76 8.67 1.90
C LEU A 94 13.86 7.46 1.58
N ARG A 95 13.21 7.44 0.40
CA ARG A 95 12.36 6.32 -0.03
C ARG A 95 13.14 5.15 -0.62
N GLN A 96 14.40 5.33 -0.97
CA GLN A 96 15.18 4.27 -1.63
C GLN A 96 15.31 3.01 -0.78
N VAL A 97 15.22 3.16 0.55
CA VAL A 97 15.22 2.07 1.51
C VAL A 97 14.09 1.05 1.26
N LEU A 98 12.97 1.46 0.64
CA LEU A 98 11.87 0.56 0.24
C LEU A 98 12.30 -0.55 -0.71
N TRP A 99 13.34 -0.34 -1.50
CA TRP A 99 13.89 -1.34 -2.43
C TRP A 99 15.01 -2.18 -1.81
N GLY A 100 15.10 -2.20 -0.47
CA GLY A 100 16.13 -2.94 0.28
C GLY A 100 17.54 -2.39 0.10
N GLN A 101 17.67 -1.17 -0.45
CA GLN A 101 18.94 -0.49 -0.64
C GLN A 101 19.20 0.40 0.57
N ILE A 102 20.13 0.00 1.44
CA ILE A 102 20.84 0.95 2.28
C ILE A 102 21.94 1.54 1.38
N ALA A 103 21.73 2.77 0.92
CA ALA A 103 22.64 3.47 0.02
C ALA A 103 22.91 4.87 0.55
N ALA A 104 24.01 5.48 0.11
CA ALA A 104 24.20 6.90 0.27
C ALA A 104 22.95 7.63 -0.22
N LEU A 105 22.50 8.63 0.54
CA LEU A 105 21.29 9.36 0.20
C LEU A 105 21.62 10.34 -0.95
N VAL A 106 21.68 9.81 -2.17
CA VAL A 106 22.08 10.56 -3.37
C VAL A 106 20.92 11.42 -3.88
N GLY A 107 21.21 12.66 -4.26
CA GLY A 107 20.29 13.61 -4.87
C GLY A 107 20.67 15.05 -4.53
N ASP A 108 20.06 16.01 -5.23
CA ASP A 108 20.21 17.41 -4.86
C ASP A 108 19.51 17.66 -3.52
N ALA A 109 20.20 18.36 -2.62
CA ALA A 109 19.62 18.78 -1.36
C ALA A 109 18.37 19.65 -1.62
N PRO A 110 17.41 19.68 -0.67
CA PRO A 110 16.27 20.57 -0.75
C PRO A 110 16.68 22.03 -1.00
N ALA A 111 15.90 22.75 -1.80
CA ALA A 111 16.13 24.16 -2.00
C ALA A 111 15.96 24.92 -0.68
N TRP A 112 16.85 25.88 -0.39
CA TRP A 112 16.82 26.63 0.87
C TRP A 112 15.46 27.27 1.17
N GLY A 113 14.85 27.91 0.17
CA GLY A 113 13.53 28.55 0.33
C GLY A 113 12.36 27.58 0.52
N ASP A 114 12.55 26.29 0.24
CA ASP A 114 11.57 25.25 0.58
C ASP A 114 11.75 24.73 2.01
N LEU A 115 12.88 25.03 2.67
CA LEU A 115 13.18 24.65 4.04
C LEU A 115 12.90 25.80 5.02
N ASP A 116 13.47 26.98 4.78
CA ASP A 116 13.36 28.20 5.61
C ASP A 116 12.03 28.90 5.32
N LEU A 117 10.96 28.43 5.99
CA LEU A 117 9.59 28.85 5.73
C LEU A 117 9.28 30.20 6.34
N ASN A 118 9.83 30.46 7.52
CA ASN A 118 9.63 31.70 8.25
C ASN A 118 10.58 32.83 7.79
N ASN A 119 11.56 32.51 6.93
CA ASN A 119 12.59 33.43 6.41
C ASN A 119 13.45 34.07 7.51
N ASP A 120 13.72 33.34 8.60
CA ASP A 120 14.59 33.79 9.69
C ASP A 120 16.09 33.55 9.42
N GLY A 121 16.40 32.89 8.29
CA GLY A 121 17.77 32.60 7.86
C GLY A 121 18.36 31.34 8.49
N LYS A 122 17.53 30.53 9.15
CA LYS A 122 17.86 29.22 9.72
C LYS A 122 16.77 28.22 9.35
N VAL A 123 17.04 26.92 9.55
CA VAL A 123 16.02 25.88 9.42
C VAL A 123 15.85 25.18 10.76
N GLY A 124 14.65 25.25 11.32
CA GLY A 124 14.26 24.53 12.53
C GLY A 124 13.88 23.07 12.29
N ALA A 125 13.79 22.29 13.37
CA ALA A 125 13.39 20.88 13.29
C ALA A 125 11.94 20.69 12.78
N ASP A 126 11.05 21.62 13.11
CA ASP A 126 9.67 21.64 12.67
C ASP A 126 9.53 22.01 11.18
N GLU A 127 10.35 22.95 10.70
CA GLU A 127 10.45 23.31 9.29
C GLU A 127 11.00 22.16 8.44
N LEU A 128 12.06 21.48 8.91
CA LEU A 128 12.61 20.29 8.26
C LEU A 128 11.53 19.20 8.13
N ALA A 129 10.81 18.92 9.21
CA ALA A 129 9.74 17.93 9.20
C ALA A 129 8.60 18.33 8.25
N ASP A 130 8.20 19.61 8.23
CA ASP A 130 7.14 20.11 7.34
C ASP A 130 7.55 20.01 5.86
N PHE A 131 8.82 20.26 5.51
CA PHE A 131 9.35 20.04 4.17
C PHE A 131 9.17 18.59 3.71
N TYR A 132 9.62 17.61 4.50
CA TYR A 132 9.47 16.20 4.10
C TYR A 132 8.02 15.74 4.07
N ARG A 133 7.15 16.30 4.93
CA ARG A 133 5.70 16.05 4.87
C ARG A 133 5.07 16.60 3.59
N ARG A 134 5.44 17.80 3.15
CA ARG A 134 5.04 18.34 1.82
C ARG A 134 5.50 17.42 0.69
N ALA A 135 6.70 16.86 0.82
CA ALA A 135 7.24 15.94 -0.15
C ALA A 135 6.56 14.55 -0.12
N GLY A 136 5.65 14.27 0.81
CA GLY A 136 4.90 13.02 0.91
C GLY A 136 5.55 11.96 1.79
N LEU A 137 6.33 12.34 2.79
CA LEU A 137 6.81 11.48 3.88
C LEU A 137 6.07 11.83 5.18
N GLY A 138 6.40 11.18 6.28
CA GLY A 138 5.81 11.49 7.59
C GLY A 138 4.58 10.65 7.96
N GLY A 139 4.15 9.75 7.09
CA GLY A 139 2.98 8.91 7.28
C GLY A 139 3.06 7.63 6.45
N VAL A 140 1.92 6.94 6.31
CA VAL A 140 1.82 5.76 5.45
C VAL A 140 1.90 6.17 3.98
N LEU A 141 2.80 5.54 3.22
CA LEU A 141 2.89 5.73 1.77
C LEU A 141 1.83 4.87 1.06
N VAL A 142 1.28 5.35 -0.04
CA VAL A 142 0.26 4.62 -0.81
C VAL A 142 0.80 4.33 -2.20
N GLY A 143 0.88 3.05 -2.56
CA GLY A 143 1.22 2.60 -3.91
C GLY A 143 0.01 1.99 -4.60
N VAL A 144 -0.26 2.39 -5.83
CA VAL A 144 -1.41 1.88 -6.60
C VAL A 144 -0.95 1.11 -7.84
N GLY A 145 -1.74 0.11 -8.24
CA GLY A 145 -1.50 -0.69 -9.43
C GLY A 145 -2.79 -1.22 -10.02
N LYS A 146 -2.79 -1.45 -11.33
CA LYS A 146 -3.89 -2.13 -12.02
C LYS A 146 -3.38 -3.47 -12.58
N PRO A 147 -3.83 -4.60 -12.01
CA PRO A 147 -3.60 -5.92 -12.57
C PRO A 147 -3.98 -6.00 -14.05
N PRO A 148 -3.11 -6.52 -14.94
CA PRO A 148 -3.36 -6.48 -16.38
C PRO A 148 -4.33 -7.56 -16.88
N ALA A 149 -4.66 -8.56 -16.04
CA ALA A 149 -5.30 -9.79 -16.51
C ALA A 149 -6.74 -10.02 -16.04
N THR A 150 -7.31 -9.11 -15.24
CA THR A 150 -8.63 -9.30 -14.62
C THR A 150 -9.76 -9.54 -15.65
N ASP A 151 -9.79 -8.78 -16.74
CA ASP A 151 -10.81 -8.97 -17.78
C ASP A 151 -10.65 -10.33 -18.50
N ARG A 152 -9.40 -10.76 -18.75
CA ARG A 152 -9.09 -12.04 -19.39
C ARG A 152 -9.47 -13.22 -18.52
N LEU A 153 -9.22 -13.14 -17.21
CA LEU A 153 -9.63 -14.16 -16.24
C LEU A 153 -11.15 -14.27 -16.17
N THR A 154 -11.84 -13.12 -16.14
CA THR A 154 -13.31 -13.08 -16.16
C THR A 154 -13.88 -13.74 -17.41
N GLU A 155 -13.34 -13.43 -18.60
CA GLU A 155 -13.75 -14.04 -19.86
C GLU A 155 -13.49 -15.55 -19.90
N ALA A 156 -12.33 -16.00 -19.40
CA ALA A 156 -11.99 -17.41 -19.34
C ALA A 156 -12.94 -18.19 -18.43
N LEU A 157 -13.27 -17.66 -17.25
CA LEU A 157 -14.24 -18.25 -16.32
C LEU A 157 -15.62 -18.37 -16.95
N VAL A 158 -16.15 -17.27 -17.51
CA VAL A 158 -17.48 -17.28 -18.14
C VAL A 158 -17.54 -18.31 -19.27
N LYS A 159 -16.51 -18.36 -20.12
CA LYS A 159 -16.43 -19.31 -21.22
C LYS A 159 -16.34 -20.76 -20.74
N ALA A 160 -15.65 -21.01 -19.62
CA ALA A 160 -15.52 -22.35 -19.08
C ALA A 160 -16.84 -22.83 -18.44
N LEU A 161 -17.55 -21.93 -17.76
CA LEU A 161 -18.79 -22.24 -17.04
C LEU A 161 -20.03 -22.33 -17.94
N ASP A 162 -20.10 -21.60 -19.06
CA ASP A 162 -21.18 -21.70 -20.06
C ASP A 162 -21.10 -23.04 -20.81
N ALA A 163 -21.53 -24.11 -20.14
CA ALA A 163 -21.40 -25.48 -20.59
C ALA A 163 -22.40 -25.78 -21.72
N ASN A 164 -23.58 -25.16 -21.68
CA ASN A 164 -24.60 -25.32 -22.71
C ASN A 164 -24.40 -24.39 -23.92
N LYS A 165 -23.45 -23.45 -23.84
CA LYS A 165 -23.06 -22.48 -24.88
C LYS A 165 -24.20 -21.55 -25.29
N ASN A 166 -25.06 -21.18 -24.34
CA ASN A 166 -26.17 -20.26 -24.58
C ASN A 166 -25.77 -18.79 -24.45
N GLY A 167 -24.50 -18.51 -24.11
CA GLY A 167 -23.95 -17.16 -23.95
C GLY A 167 -24.27 -16.52 -22.60
N LYS A 168 -24.81 -17.27 -21.65
CA LYS A 168 -25.07 -16.88 -20.26
C LYS A 168 -24.47 -17.93 -19.33
N VAL A 169 -24.32 -17.57 -18.05
CA VAL A 169 -23.98 -18.54 -17.00
C VAL A 169 -25.08 -18.49 -15.94
N GLU A 170 -25.91 -19.52 -15.94
CA GLU A 170 -27.09 -19.63 -15.07
C GLU A 170 -26.79 -20.40 -13.78
N GLU A 171 -27.69 -20.37 -12.81
CA GLU A 171 -27.50 -21.03 -11.51
C GLU A 171 -27.05 -22.50 -11.61
N ALA A 172 -27.61 -23.26 -12.56
CA ALA A 172 -27.26 -24.66 -12.74
C ALA A 172 -25.79 -24.85 -13.16
N GLU A 173 -25.26 -23.94 -13.96
CA GLU A 173 -23.86 -23.97 -14.42
C GLU A 173 -22.90 -23.54 -13.31
N TRP A 174 -23.30 -22.56 -12.49
CA TRP A 174 -22.57 -22.20 -11.28
C TRP A 174 -22.50 -23.34 -10.27
N LYS A 175 -23.60 -24.08 -10.08
CA LYS A 175 -23.63 -25.26 -9.21
C LYS A 175 -22.77 -26.41 -9.73
N ALA A 176 -22.54 -26.47 -11.04
CA ALA A 176 -21.64 -27.43 -11.68
C ALA A 176 -20.18 -26.93 -11.78
N ALA A 177 -19.88 -25.71 -11.32
CA ALA A 177 -18.55 -25.10 -11.47
C ALA A 177 -17.39 -25.96 -10.96
N PRO A 178 -17.45 -26.63 -9.79
CA PRO A 178 -16.37 -27.50 -9.34
C PRO A 178 -16.03 -28.61 -10.34
N ASP A 179 -17.04 -29.31 -10.88
CA ASP A 179 -16.84 -30.41 -11.82
C ASP A 179 -16.38 -29.95 -13.21
N VAL A 180 -16.84 -28.77 -13.63
CA VAL A 180 -16.49 -28.18 -14.93
C VAL A 180 -15.05 -27.67 -14.90
N LEU A 181 -14.69 -26.89 -13.88
CA LEU A 181 -13.39 -26.25 -13.78
C LEU A 181 -12.28 -27.21 -13.38
N ARG A 182 -12.56 -28.28 -12.63
CA ARG A 182 -11.58 -29.34 -12.31
C ARG A 182 -10.90 -29.94 -13.54
N LYS A 183 -11.51 -29.86 -14.73
CA LYS A 183 -10.89 -30.32 -15.99
C LYS A 183 -9.71 -29.43 -16.43
N LEU A 184 -9.59 -28.24 -15.85
CA LEU A 184 -8.52 -27.28 -16.10
C LEU A 184 -7.37 -27.41 -15.09
N ASP A 185 -7.60 -28.08 -13.95
CA ASP A 185 -6.58 -28.43 -12.96
C ASP A 185 -5.54 -29.36 -13.62
N LYS A 186 -4.37 -28.81 -13.93
CA LYS A 186 -3.30 -29.51 -14.64
C LYS A 186 -2.30 -30.18 -13.71
N ASN A 187 -2.17 -29.68 -12.49
CA ASN A 187 -1.26 -30.20 -11.47
C ASN A 187 -1.94 -31.14 -10.46
N ASP A 188 -3.26 -31.37 -10.60
CA ASP A 188 -4.12 -32.22 -9.76
C ASP A 188 -3.99 -31.89 -8.27
N ASP A 189 -3.92 -30.58 -7.96
CA ASP A 189 -3.84 -30.05 -6.59
C ASP A 189 -5.20 -29.62 -6.01
N GLU A 190 -6.28 -29.88 -6.74
CA GLU A 190 -7.67 -29.55 -6.39
C GLU A 190 -7.97 -28.05 -6.32
N LEU A 191 -7.04 -27.20 -6.77
CA LEU A 191 -7.20 -25.76 -6.90
C LEU A 191 -7.31 -25.37 -8.38
N ILE A 192 -8.00 -24.27 -8.65
CA ILE A 192 -8.01 -23.66 -9.99
C ILE A 192 -7.25 -22.34 -9.95
N GLY A 193 -6.02 -22.37 -10.43
CA GLY A 193 -5.15 -21.20 -10.50
C GLY A 193 -5.38 -20.33 -11.75
N PRO A 194 -4.89 -19.08 -11.75
CA PRO A 194 -5.03 -18.18 -12.90
C PRO A 194 -4.38 -18.76 -14.17
N GLY A 195 -3.25 -19.47 -14.02
CA GLY A 195 -2.49 -20.09 -15.12
C GLY A 195 -3.19 -21.26 -15.79
N GLU A 196 -4.20 -21.82 -15.15
CA GLU A 196 -5.01 -22.93 -15.65
C GLU A 196 -6.19 -22.43 -16.47
N LEU A 197 -6.71 -21.25 -16.12
CA LEU A 197 -7.71 -20.52 -16.90
C LEU A 197 -7.09 -19.83 -18.11
N VAL A 198 -5.92 -19.20 -17.94
CA VAL A 198 -5.25 -18.40 -18.98
C VAL A 198 -3.77 -18.75 -19.02
N ASP A 199 -3.33 -19.33 -20.14
CA ASP A 199 -1.92 -19.71 -20.32
C ASP A 199 -0.97 -18.51 -20.23
N ARG A 200 0.19 -18.72 -19.58
CA ARG A 200 1.27 -17.74 -19.37
C ARG A 200 0.83 -16.42 -18.75
N ILE A 201 -0.14 -16.46 -17.86
CA ILE A 201 -0.57 -15.28 -17.09
C ILE A 201 0.38 -15.00 -15.93
N ALA A 202 0.60 -13.72 -15.63
CA ALA A 202 1.19 -13.28 -14.37
C ALA A 202 0.08 -12.70 -13.49
N TYR A 203 -0.14 -13.28 -12.32
CA TYR A 203 -1.18 -12.85 -11.38
C TYR A 203 -0.56 -12.51 -10.01
N PRO A 204 -0.92 -11.37 -9.38
CA PRO A 204 -1.78 -10.32 -9.92
C PRO A 204 -1.11 -9.51 -11.04
N GLY A 205 0.19 -9.74 -11.31
CA GLY A 205 0.92 -9.04 -12.37
C GLY A 205 1.11 -7.54 -12.11
N ALA A 206 0.87 -7.07 -10.88
CA ALA A 206 1.04 -5.69 -10.45
C ALA A 206 1.59 -5.64 -9.00
N LEU A 207 2.40 -4.62 -8.70
CA LEU A 207 3.11 -4.48 -7.42
C LEU A 207 2.76 -3.18 -6.65
N GLY A 208 1.78 -2.40 -7.14
CA GLY A 208 1.47 -1.08 -6.57
C GLY A 208 2.59 -0.05 -6.77
N SER A 209 3.30 -0.11 -7.90
CA SER A 209 4.52 0.68 -8.13
C SER A 209 4.30 2.18 -8.36
N ALA A 210 3.06 2.61 -8.62
CA ALA A 210 2.76 4.02 -8.80
C ALA A 210 2.48 4.67 -7.44
N LEU A 211 3.40 5.48 -6.94
CA LEU A 211 3.20 6.23 -5.69
C LEU A 211 2.04 7.22 -5.87
N LEU A 212 1.03 7.13 -5.01
CA LEU A 212 -0.11 8.02 -4.97
C LEU A 212 0.06 9.02 -3.83
N MET A 213 0.09 10.30 -4.17
CA MET A 213 0.14 11.41 -3.22
C MET A 213 -1.21 12.12 -3.15
N ALA A 214 -1.41 12.90 -2.09
CA ALA A 214 -2.55 13.80 -2.01
C ALA A 214 -2.49 14.84 -3.15
N PRO A 215 -3.62 15.14 -3.79
CA PRO A 215 -3.66 16.09 -4.90
C PRO A 215 -3.34 17.50 -4.41
N THR A 216 -2.55 18.21 -5.21
CA THR A 216 -2.28 19.65 -5.07
C THR A 216 -2.88 20.38 -6.29
N PRO A 217 -3.12 21.70 -6.23
CA PRO A 217 -3.62 22.47 -7.38
C PRO A 217 -2.77 22.32 -8.64
N ASN A 218 -1.47 22.09 -8.47
CA ASN A 218 -0.51 21.96 -9.57
C ASN A 218 -0.31 20.49 -10.01
N THR A 219 -0.96 19.54 -9.35
CA THR A 219 -0.89 18.12 -9.74
C THR A 219 -1.55 17.97 -11.10
N LYS A 220 -0.75 17.60 -12.10
CA LYS A 220 -1.28 17.32 -13.44
C LYS A 220 -2.20 16.08 -13.39
N PRO A 221 -3.37 16.12 -14.05
CA PRO A 221 -4.22 14.94 -14.21
C PRO A 221 -3.43 13.77 -14.79
N GLY A 222 -3.67 12.57 -14.27
CA GLY A 222 -3.00 11.35 -14.68
C GLY A 222 -4.02 10.24 -14.89
N ALA A 223 -3.98 9.55 -16.03
CA ALA A 223 -4.99 8.56 -16.39
C ALA A 223 -5.21 7.48 -15.31
N VAL A 224 -4.13 7.05 -14.64
CA VAL A 224 -4.20 6.09 -13.53
C VAL A 224 -4.80 6.74 -12.29
N THR A 225 -4.28 7.89 -11.85
CA THR A 225 -4.73 8.56 -10.63
C THR A 225 -6.17 9.01 -10.72
N ASP A 226 -6.63 9.46 -11.89
CA ASP A 226 -7.98 9.98 -12.15
C ASP A 226 -9.03 8.86 -12.21
N ALA A 227 -8.63 7.65 -12.64
CA ALA A 227 -9.52 6.50 -12.72
C ALA A 227 -9.83 5.84 -11.36
N LEU A 228 -9.02 6.09 -10.33
CA LEU A 228 -9.23 5.53 -9.00
C LEU A 228 -10.61 5.93 -8.40
N PRO A 229 -11.20 5.12 -7.53
CA PRO A 229 -12.44 5.48 -6.85
C PRO A 229 -12.18 6.19 -5.50
N PHE A 230 -10.95 6.63 -5.23
CA PHE A 230 -10.57 7.30 -3.99
C PHE A 230 -9.48 8.37 -4.20
N VAL A 231 -9.26 9.16 -3.15
CA VAL A 231 -8.20 10.18 -3.04
C VAL A 231 -7.52 10.05 -1.68
N VAL A 232 -6.20 10.18 -1.65
CA VAL A 232 -5.43 10.31 -0.40
C VAL A 232 -5.58 11.74 0.11
N LEU A 233 -6.00 11.93 1.36
CA LEU A 233 -6.00 13.26 1.98
C LEU A 233 -4.59 13.61 2.48
N PRO A 234 -4.15 14.88 2.39
CA PRO A 234 -2.79 15.25 2.73
C PRO A 234 -2.52 15.07 4.21
N LEU A 235 -1.34 14.60 4.60
CA LEU A 235 -0.96 14.45 6.00
C LEU A 235 -1.01 15.79 6.75
N ARG A 236 -0.58 16.87 6.10
CA ARG A 236 -0.69 18.26 6.59
C ARG A 236 -2.16 18.66 6.62
N THR A 237 -2.69 18.98 7.79
CA THR A 237 -4.13 19.27 7.96
C THR A 237 -4.50 20.67 7.49
N ALA A 238 -3.54 21.60 7.43
CA ALA A 238 -3.75 22.93 6.86
C ALA A 238 -3.90 22.90 5.32
N ASP A 239 -3.45 21.81 4.66
CA ASP A 239 -3.61 21.64 3.22
C ASP A 239 -5.09 21.31 2.91
N THR A 240 -5.82 22.30 2.39
CA THR A 240 -7.26 22.21 2.05
C THR A 240 -7.52 22.15 0.55
N GLN A 241 -6.50 22.40 -0.26
CA GLN A 241 -6.59 22.49 -1.72
C GLN A 241 -6.97 21.18 -2.42
N TRP A 242 -6.84 20.04 -1.76
CA TRP A 242 -7.31 18.74 -2.25
C TRP A 242 -8.82 18.75 -2.53
N ALA A 243 -9.60 19.55 -1.79
CA ALA A 243 -11.06 19.55 -1.88
C ALA A 243 -11.55 20.11 -3.22
N SER A 244 -10.92 21.18 -3.73
CA SER A 244 -11.24 21.70 -5.08
C SER A 244 -10.84 20.70 -6.16
N THR A 245 -9.71 20.01 -6.01
CA THR A 245 -9.27 18.98 -6.96
C THR A 245 -10.25 17.80 -7.00
N VAL A 246 -10.76 17.37 -5.84
CA VAL A 246 -11.81 16.33 -5.76
C VAL A 246 -13.09 16.78 -6.43
N ALA A 247 -13.52 18.03 -6.23
CA ALA A 247 -14.72 18.58 -6.86
C ALA A 247 -14.62 18.54 -8.40
N VAL A 248 -13.49 19.01 -8.96
CA VAL A 248 -13.21 18.96 -10.41
C VAL A 248 -13.22 17.52 -10.92
N ARG A 249 -12.58 16.60 -10.19
CA ARG A 249 -12.54 15.18 -10.59
C ARG A 249 -13.93 14.54 -10.64
N ARG A 250 -14.82 14.89 -9.70
CA ARG A 250 -16.21 14.40 -9.71
C ARG A 250 -16.99 14.96 -10.90
N GLU A 251 -16.79 16.23 -11.24
CA GLU A 251 -17.40 16.85 -12.41
C GLU A 251 -16.96 16.17 -13.71
N VAL A 252 -15.64 15.99 -13.91
CA VAL A 252 -15.08 15.29 -15.08
C VAL A 252 -15.61 13.85 -15.17
N GLY A 253 -15.72 13.16 -14.04
CA GLY A 253 -16.30 11.82 -13.93
C GLY A 253 -17.82 11.76 -14.07
N LYS A 254 -18.50 12.89 -14.34
CA LYS A 254 -19.97 13.03 -14.41
C LYS A 254 -20.69 12.50 -13.16
N ARG A 255 -20.07 12.66 -11.99
CA ARG A 255 -20.63 12.29 -10.69
C ARG A 255 -21.34 13.49 -10.07
N PRO A 256 -22.30 13.27 -9.13
CA PRO A 256 -22.94 14.36 -8.41
C PRO A 256 -21.90 15.29 -7.76
N ALA A 257 -22.01 16.58 -8.03
CA ALA A 257 -21.11 17.59 -7.49
C ALA A 257 -21.24 17.67 -5.96
N ILE A 258 -20.10 17.86 -5.28
CA ILE A 258 -20.05 18.08 -3.83
C ILE A 258 -19.33 19.42 -3.62
N PRO A 259 -19.97 20.41 -2.99
CA PRO A 259 -19.32 21.67 -2.64
C PRO A 259 -18.05 21.47 -1.79
N THR A 260 -17.03 22.31 -2.03
CA THR A 260 -15.72 22.23 -1.37
C THR A 260 -15.83 22.31 0.15
N ASP A 261 -16.71 23.15 0.70
CA ASP A 261 -16.97 23.26 2.14
C ASP A 261 -17.50 21.95 2.74
N LYS A 262 -18.36 21.22 2.02
CA LYS A 262 -18.84 19.89 2.44
C LYS A 262 -17.73 18.85 2.39
N LEU A 263 -16.85 18.90 1.39
CA LEU A 263 -15.68 18.02 1.34
C LEU A 263 -14.77 18.28 2.53
N LEU A 264 -14.47 19.55 2.85
CA LEU A 264 -13.68 19.91 4.02
C LEU A 264 -14.35 19.45 5.33
N ALA A 265 -15.67 19.56 5.44
CA ALA A 265 -16.42 19.05 6.61
C ALA A 265 -16.29 17.53 6.79
N LEU A 266 -16.20 16.74 5.70
CA LEU A 266 -15.94 15.29 5.80
C LEU A 266 -14.60 14.97 6.46
N ARG A 267 -13.60 15.84 6.32
CA ARG A 267 -12.31 15.70 7.01
C ARG A 267 -12.38 16.10 8.48
N ALA A 268 -13.23 17.06 8.84
CA ALA A 268 -13.38 17.51 10.23
C ALA A 268 -14.21 16.55 11.09
N ASN A 269 -15.17 15.86 10.50
CA ASN A 269 -16.03 14.91 11.21
C ASN A 269 -15.32 13.58 11.51
N PRO A 270 -15.80 12.74 12.43
CA PRO A 270 -15.32 11.37 12.57
C PRO A 270 -15.43 10.58 11.25
N ALA A 271 -14.45 9.72 10.97
CA ALA A 271 -14.48 8.89 9.77
C ALA A 271 -15.68 7.93 9.79
N ALA A 272 -16.28 7.69 8.62
CA ALA A 272 -17.39 6.75 8.50
C ALA A 272 -16.94 5.31 8.76
N THR A 273 -15.67 5.02 8.48
CA THR A 273 -15.02 3.75 8.78
C THR A 273 -13.62 4.03 9.27
N ALA A 274 -13.23 3.38 10.36
CA ALA A 274 -11.90 3.48 10.93
C ALA A 274 -11.32 2.09 11.15
N TRP A 275 -10.15 1.84 10.56
CA TRP A 275 -9.41 0.59 10.64
C TRP A 275 -8.07 0.83 11.34
N HIS A 276 -7.56 -0.23 11.95
CA HIS A 276 -6.30 -0.23 12.67
C HIS A 276 -5.43 -1.38 12.17
N ALA A 277 -4.21 -1.06 11.73
CA ALA A 277 -3.19 -2.03 11.40
C ALA A 277 -2.05 -1.97 12.43
N LYS A 278 -1.69 -3.14 12.97
CA LYS A 278 -0.68 -3.27 14.02
C LYS A 278 0.48 -4.14 13.55
N PHE A 279 1.68 -3.64 13.75
CA PHE A 279 2.94 -4.34 13.47
C PHE A 279 3.76 -4.51 14.76
N GLY A 280 4.59 -5.57 14.80
CA GLY A 280 5.42 -5.93 15.95
C GLY A 280 5.63 -7.44 16.01
N LYS A 281 4.95 -8.13 16.93
CA LYS A 281 4.96 -9.62 17.02
C LYS A 281 4.27 -10.34 15.86
N GLY A 282 3.66 -9.58 14.95
CA GLY A 282 2.95 -10.04 13.77
C GLY A 282 2.36 -8.84 13.02
N ALA A 283 1.59 -9.11 11.98
CA ALA A 283 0.89 -8.08 11.21
C ALA A 283 -0.61 -8.39 11.24
N VAL A 284 -1.41 -7.51 11.84
CA VAL A 284 -2.86 -7.73 12.06
C VAL A 284 -3.64 -6.48 11.69
N VAL A 285 -4.85 -6.68 11.16
CA VAL A 285 -5.83 -5.61 10.95
C VAL A 285 -7.09 -5.85 11.79
N GLU A 286 -7.67 -4.78 12.30
CA GLU A 286 -8.93 -4.80 13.06
C GLU A 286 -9.72 -3.49 12.83
N PRO A 287 -11.06 -3.50 12.99
CA PRO A 287 -11.80 -2.25 13.07
C PRO A 287 -11.43 -1.53 14.37
N VAL A 288 -11.37 -0.19 14.36
CA VAL A 288 -11.08 0.59 15.56
C VAL A 288 -12.16 0.33 16.61
N GLY A 289 -11.75 -0.16 17.79
CA GLY A 289 -12.64 -0.52 18.88
C GLY A 289 -13.30 -1.90 18.77
N GLY A 290 -12.92 -2.72 17.77
CA GLY A 290 -13.38 -4.10 17.64
C GLY A 290 -12.24 -5.13 17.78
N LYS A 291 -12.47 -6.33 17.25
CA LYS A 291 -11.50 -7.44 17.27
C LYS A 291 -11.04 -7.76 15.84
N PRO A 292 -9.83 -8.32 15.67
CA PRO A 292 -9.39 -8.83 14.39
C PRO A 292 -10.39 -9.84 13.80
N PRO A 293 -10.72 -9.76 12.51
CA PRO A 293 -11.59 -10.73 11.86
C PRO A 293 -10.85 -12.07 11.72
N ALA A 294 -11.58 -13.19 11.81
CA ALA A 294 -11.00 -14.54 11.76
C ALA A 294 -10.23 -14.83 10.46
N ASN A 295 -10.72 -14.29 9.33
CA ASN A 295 -10.07 -14.40 8.03
C ASN A 295 -8.93 -13.38 7.80
N GLY A 296 -8.60 -12.55 8.81
CA GLY A 296 -7.54 -11.56 8.71
C GLY A 296 -7.79 -10.41 7.73
N ARG A 297 -9.02 -10.23 7.22
CA ARG A 297 -9.36 -9.21 6.23
C ARG A 297 -10.52 -8.31 6.68
N LEU A 298 -10.35 -7.00 6.51
CA LEU A 298 -11.41 -6.01 6.67
C LEU A 298 -12.02 -5.71 5.31
N VAL A 299 -13.34 -5.53 5.26
CA VAL A 299 -14.07 -5.25 4.03
C VAL A 299 -15.00 -4.06 4.24
N LEU A 300 -14.91 -3.08 3.35
CA LEU A 300 -15.84 -1.96 3.24
C LEU A 300 -16.59 -2.06 1.91
N ALA A 301 -17.92 -2.06 1.99
CA ALA A 301 -18.81 -2.07 0.84
C ALA A 301 -19.56 -0.73 0.73
N GLU A 302 -19.34 -0.01 -0.37
CA GLU A 302 -20.02 1.27 -0.64
C GLU A 302 -20.56 1.33 -2.06
N GLY A 303 -21.88 1.17 -2.20
CA GLY A 303 -22.50 1.03 -3.52
C GLY A 303 -21.90 -0.16 -4.27
N ASN A 304 -21.35 0.09 -5.46
CA ASN A 304 -20.66 -0.93 -6.26
C ASN A 304 -19.15 -1.03 -5.97
N LEU A 305 -18.61 -0.31 -4.99
CA LEU A 305 -17.21 -0.39 -4.59
C LEU A 305 -17.04 -1.39 -3.45
N ARG A 306 -16.00 -2.22 -3.53
CA ARG A 306 -15.50 -3.07 -2.45
C ARG A 306 -14.05 -2.71 -2.19
N VAL A 307 -13.75 -2.33 -0.95
CA VAL A 307 -12.39 -2.07 -0.49
C VAL A 307 -12.06 -3.14 0.55
N GLU A 308 -11.02 -3.91 0.28
CA GLU A 308 -10.53 -4.94 1.19
C GLU A 308 -9.16 -4.53 1.72
N LEU A 309 -8.90 -4.79 2.99
CA LEU A 309 -7.60 -4.57 3.61
C LEU A 309 -7.15 -5.81 4.36
N ARG A 310 -5.90 -6.21 4.12
CA ARG A 310 -5.15 -7.12 4.98
C ARG A 310 -3.83 -6.51 5.42
N ALA A 311 -3.17 -7.12 6.40
CA ALA A 311 -1.79 -6.82 6.75
C ALA A 311 -0.83 -7.92 6.26
N ASP A 312 0.39 -7.53 5.94
CA ASP A 312 1.52 -8.42 5.63
C ASP A 312 2.76 -7.88 6.36
N GLY A 313 3.61 -8.74 6.91
CA GLY A 313 4.79 -8.30 7.68
C GLY A 313 5.77 -7.44 6.89
N GLY A 314 5.74 -7.53 5.55
CA GLY A 314 6.61 -6.80 4.66
C GLY A 314 8.03 -7.36 4.62
N LYS A 315 8.84 -6.84 3.69
CA LYS A 315 10.24 -7.28 3.48
C LYS A 315 11.26 -6.40 4.18
N LEU A 316 10.87 -5.19 4.61
CA LEU A 316 11.82 -4.13 4.91
C LEU A 316 12.63 -4.39 6.18
N ALA A 317 11.99 -4.85 7.25
CA ALA A 317 12.68 -5.10 8.52
C ALA A 317 13.86 -6.08 8.35
N GLU A 318 13.62 -7.21 7.68
CA GLU A 318 14.66 -8.23 7.43
C GLU A 318 15.74 -7.74 6.45
N GLN A 319 15.33 -7.01 5.42
CA GLN A 319 16.27 -6.41 4.45
C GLN A 319 17.23 -5.44 5.12
N VAL A 320 16.75 -4.61 6.04
CA VAL A 320 17.57 -3.62 6.77
C VAL A 320 18.55 -4.33 7.70
N VAL A 321 18.11 -5.34 8.46
CA VAL A 321 19.00 -6.15 9.32
C VAL A 321 20.10 -6.81 8.49
N THR A 322 19.73 -7.40 7.35
CA THR A 322 20.68 -8.05 6.43
C THR A 322 21.67 -7.04 5.84
N ALA A 323 21.18 -5.87 5.43
CA ALA A 323 21.99 -4.81 4.86
C ALA A 323 22.97 -4.23 5.90
N ARG A 324 22.53 -3.94 7.13
CA ARG A 324 23.41 -3.52 8.24
C ARG A 324 24.56 -4.50 8.43
N LYS A 325 24.26 -5.80 8.53
CA LYS A 325 25.30 -6.83 8.69
C LYS A 325 26.31 -6.79 7.54
N ARG A 326 25.83 -6.67 6.30
CA ARG A 326 26.70 -6.56 5.11
C ARG A 326 27.60 -5.31 5.13
N PHE A 327 27.10 -4.18 5.62
CA PHE A 327 27.91 -2.96 5.75
C PHE A 327 29.01 -3.11 6.80
N LEU A 328 28.67 -3.62 7.99
CA LEU A 328 29.64 -3.82 9.07
C LEU A 328 30.72 -4.85 8.69
N THR A 329 30.34 -5.96 8.04
CA THR A 329 31.33 -6.94 7.54
C THR A 329 32.22 -6.32 6.47
N ALA A 330 31.66 -5.59 5.50
CA ALA A 330 32.46 -4.95 4.45
C ALA A 330 33.39 -3.85 5.00
N PHE A 331 33.01 -3.17 6.08
CA PHE A 331 33.85 -2.18 6.75
C PHE A 331 35.08 -2.84 7.35
N ALA A 332 34.87 -3.90 8.15
CA ALA A 332 35.97 -4.68 8.74
C ALA A 332 36.88 -5.34 7.69
N GLU A 333 36.36 -5.69 6.52
CA GLU A 333 37.17 -6.19 5.40
C GLU A 333 37.99 -5.08 4.72
N CYS A 334 37.54 -3.82 4.78
CA CYS A 334 38.23 -2.67 4.20
C CYS A 334 39.32 -2.12 5.12
N ASP A 335 39.05 -2.10 6.43
CA ASP A 335 39.93 -1.69 7.53
C ASP A 335 41.12 -2.68 7.65
N ALA A 336 42.18 -2.39 6.91
CA ALA A 336 43.30 -3.28 6.68
C ALA A 336 44.30 -3.27 7.84
N ASP A 337 44.42 -2.15 8.55
CA ASP A 337 45.26 -2.03 9.74
C ASP A 337 44.48 -2.26 11.06
N SER A 338 43.16 -2.47 10.97
CA SER A 338 42.27 -2.76 12.09
C SER A 338 42.27 -1.64 13.14
N ASP A 339 42.39 -0.39 12.69
CA ASP A 339 42.36 0.81 13.54
C ASP A 339 40.92 1.29 13.85
N GLY A 340 39.92 0.68 13.22
CA GLY A 340 38.51 1.01 13.41
C GLY A 340 38.01 2.19 12.58
N ALA A 341 38.81 2.67 11.62
CA ALA A 341 38.45 3.70 10.66
C ALA A 341 38.84 3.29 9.24
N LEU A 342 38.23 3.94 8.25
CA LEU A 342 38.67 3.86 6.86
C LEU A 342 39.30 5.18 6.48
N ASP A 343 40.63 5.18 6.30
CA ASP A 343 41.36 6.36 5.86
C ASP A 343 41.28 6.58 4.33
N ALA A 344 41.90 7.66 3.84
CA ALA A 344 41.90 7.97 2.40
C ALA A 344 42.53 6.89 1.51
N LYS A 345 43.52 6.14 2.02
CA LYS A 345 44.18 5.05 1.29
C LYS A 345 43.26 3.84 1.21
N GLU A 346 42.59 3.50 2.30
CA GLU A 346 41.66 2.38 2.37
C GLU A 346 40.38 2.65 1.58
N LEU A 347 39.82 3.86 1.71
CA LEU A 347 38.71 4.34 0.88
C LEU A 347 39.07 4.41 -0.61
N GLY A 348 40.35 4.58 -0.94
CA GLY A 348 40.85 4.53 -2.31
C GLY A 348 40.88 3.13 -2.94
N ALA A 349 40.74 2.07 -2.15
CA ALA A 349 40.73 0.69 -2.66
C ALA A 349 39.40 0.35 -3.35
N THR A 350 39.44 -0.46 -4.41
CA THR A 350 38.24 -0.86 -5.16
C THR A 350 37.17 -1.54 -4.27
N LYS A 351 37.60 -2.31 -3.26
CA LYS A 351 36.71 -2.94 -2.28
C LYS A 351 35.92 -1.94 -1.42
N ALA A 352 36.47 -0.74 -1.22
CA ALA A 352 35.87 0.32 -0.41
C ALA A 352 34.97 1.29 -1.21
N ALA A 353 34.78 1.06 -2.52
CA ALA A 353 33.99 1.93 -3.40
C ALA A 353 32.57 2.23 -2.87
N ARG A 354 32.00 1.32 -2.08
CA ARG A 354 30.68 1.51 -1.45
C ARG A 354 30.66 2.50 -0.28
N PHE A 355 31.81 2.77 0.33
CA PHE A 355 31.97 3.69 1.47
C PHE A 355 32.36 5.10 1.04
N GLN A 356 32.94 5.27 -0.17
CA GLN A 356 33.31 6.58 -0.70
C GLN A 356 32.14 7.59 -0.71
N PRO A 357 30.90 7.21 -1.10
CA PRO A 357 29.78 8.13 -1.06
C PRO A 357 29.26 8.41 0.36
N LEU A 358 29.78 7.73 1.39
CA LEU A 358 29.40 7.89 2.79
C LEU A 358 30.30 8.87 3.54
N LEU A 359 31.23 9.56 2.88
CA LEU A 359 32.01 10.62 3.51
C LEU A 359 31.15 11.78 4.06
N PHE A 360 29.88 11.92 3.67
CA PHE A 360 28.97 12.83 4.37
C PHE A 360 28.70 12.39 5.82
N ALA A 361 28.95 11.13 6.17
CA ALA A 361 28.83 10.61 7.52
C ALA A 361 30.05 10.92 8.40
N ASP A 362 31.18 11.39 7.83
CA ASP A 362 32.30 11.97 8.58
C ASP A 362 31.79 13.21 9.35
N ARG A 363 31.59 13.06 10.66
CA ARG A 363 31.00 14.06 11.56
C ARG A 363 32.04 15.00 12.12
N ASN A 364 33.24 14.50 12.38
CA ASN A 364 34.29 15.27 13.02
C ASN A 364 35.15 16.05 12.00
N GLY A 365 35.01 15.76 10.70
CA GLY A 365 35.70 16.42 9.60
C GLY A 365 37.16 16.02 9.46
N ASP A 366 37.56 14.85 9.97
CA ASP A 366 38.94 14.36 9.91
C ASP A 366 39.30 13.67 8.57
N GLY A 367 38.31 13.51 7.68
CA GLY A 367 38.47 12.92 6.36
C GLY A 367 38.51 11.39 6.38
N LYS A 368 38.20 10.75 7.50
CA LYS A 368 38.04 9.31 7.65
C LYS A 368 36.57 8.97 7.83
N LEU A 369 36.25 7.68 7.67
CA LEU A 369 34.96 7.14 8.11
C LEU A 369 35.23 6.17 9.25
N ASP A 370 34.91 6.55 10.48
CA ASP A 370 35.10 5.68 11.63
C ASP A 370 33.91 4.73 11.88
N GLN A 371 34.11 3.71 12.72
CA GLN A 371 33.08 2.74 13.05
C GLN A 371 31.84 3.36 13.74
N ASN A 372 32.02 4.41 14.55
CA ASN A 372 30.93 5.11 15.23
C ASN A 372 30.10 5.92 14.23
N GLU A 373 30.74 6.58 13.27
CA GLU A 373 30.11 7.35 12.21
C GLU A 373 29.31 6.45 11.27
N LEU A 374 29.90 5.32 10.86
CA LEU A 374 29.19 4.30 10.09
C LEU A 374 27.98 3.78 10.86
N THR A 375 28.15 3.48 12.16
CA THR A 375 27.05 2.98 13.01
C THR A 375 25.95 4.02 13.17
N ALA A 376 26.29 5.29 13.43
CA ALA A 376 25.33 6.37 13.55
C ALA A 376 24.53 6.59 12.25
N TRP A 377 25.19 6.47 11.09
CA TRP A 377 24.51 6.51 9.80
C TRP A 377 23.59 5.29 9.59
N LEU A 378 24.04 4.07 9.95
CA LEU A 378 23.21 2.86 9.87
C LEU A 378 22.00 2.93 10.81
N ASP A 379 22.15 3.50 12.02
CA ASP A 379 21.06 3.76 12.96
C ASP A 379 20.02 4.73 12.37
N LEU A 380 20.48 5.77 11.66
CA LEU A 380 19.60 6.69 10.94
C LEU A 380 18.85 5.98 9.80
N GLN A 381 19.53 5.14 9.02
CA GLN A 381 18.90 4.36 7.95
C GLN A 381 17.85 3.39 8.49
N GLU A 382 18.13 2.74 9.62
CA GLU A 382 17.20 1.86 10.31
C GLU A 382 15.98 2.63 10.85
N GLN A 383 16.19 3.82 11.42
CA GLN A 383 15.08 4.68 11.83
C GLN A 383 14.22 5.11 10.64
N ILE A 384 14.85 5.55 9.54
CA ILE A 384 14.13 5.90 8.30
C ILE A 384 13.31 4.71 7.82
N ALA A 385 13.91 3.52 7.78
CA ALA A 385 13.20 2.30 7.39
C ALA A 385 12.03 1.98 8.32
N LYS A 386 12.17 2.20 9.64
CA LYS A 386 11.10 1.97 10.63
C LYS A 386 9.84 2.77 10.30
N GLY A 387 9.95 4.00 9.80
CA GLY A 387 8.81 4.83 9.39
C GLY A 387 8.12 4.40 8.08
N HIS A 388 8.75 3.56 7.26
CA HIS A 388 8.27 3.24 5.92
C HIS A 388 7.22 2.12 5.90
N VAL A 389 5.98 2.42 6.31
CA VAL A 389 4.84 1.56 6.02
C VAL A 389 4.23 1.92 4.67
N PHE A 390 3.90 0.89 3.89
CA PHE A 390 3.35 1.00 2.54
C PHE A 390 1.96 0.35 2.48
N LEU A 391 0.97 1.10 2.00
CA LEU A 391 -0.33 0.60 1.60
C LEU A 391 -0.31 0.33 0.09
N THR A 392 -0.20 -0.94 -0.29
CA THR A 392 -0.32 -1.38 -1.68
C THR A 392 -1.80 -1.55 -2.02
N VAL A 393 -2.33 -0.82 -3.00
CA VAL A 393 -3.73 -0.93 -3.46
C VAL A 393 -3.74 -1.42 -4.91
N LEU A 394 -4.28 -2.62 -5.13
CA LEU A 394 -4.49 -3.17 -6.45
C LEU A 394 -5.96 -2.99 -6.85
N ASP A 395 -6.17 -2.29 -7.95
CA ASP A 395 -7.50 -2.02 -8.50
C ASP A 395 -7.83 -3.05 -9.57
N HIS A 396 -8.50 -4.12 -9.14
CA HIS A 396 -8.89 -5.22 -10.02
C HIS A 396 -10.12 -4.87 -10.88
N GLY A 397 -10.69 -3.66 -10.78
CA GLY A 397 -11.89 -3.36 -11.54
C GLY A 397 -13.04 -4.30 -11.14
N ALA A 398 -13.91 -4.62 -12.09
CA ALA A 398 -15.05 -5.53 -11.90
C ALA A 398 -14.65 -6.99 -12.22
N GLY A 399 -13.70 -7.53 -11.44
CA GLY A 399 -13.13 -8.86 -11.64
C GLY A 399 -13.96 -9.98 -11.05
N LEU A 400 -14.34 -10.96 -11.89
CA LEU A 400 -15.08 -12.14 -11.43
C LEU A 400 -14.19 -13.11 -10.65
N TYR A 401 -12.95 -13.35 -11.11
CA TYR A 401 -12.02 -14.23 -10.43
C TYR A 401 -11.79 -13.74 -8.99
N GLU A 402 -11.57 -12.45 -8.83
CA GLU A 402 -11.43 -11.80 -7.53
C GLU A 402 -12.74 -11.77 -6.73
N LEU A 403 -13.92 -11.93 -7.32
CA LEU A 403 -15.12 -12.11 -6.51
C LEU A 403 -15.20 -13.54 -5.93
N LEU A 404 -14.67 -14.52 -6.66
CA LEU A 404 -14.74 -15.93 -6.31
C LEU A 404 -13.62 -16.36 -5.34
N ASP A 405 -12.40 -15.87 -5.56
CA ASP A 405 -11.22 -16.00 -4.70
C ASP A 405 -11.46 -15.18 -3.42
N ALA A 406 -12.19 -15.80 -2.51
CA ALA A 406 -12.75 -15.18 -1.33
C ALA A 406 -11.71 -15.07 -0.23
N ASP A 407 -10.80 -16.03 -0.14
CA ASP A 407 -9.73 -16.06 0.84
C ASP A 407 -8.46 -15.31 0.41
N ARG A 408 -8.40 -14.90 -0.86
CA ARG A 408 -7.27 -14.14 -1.42
C ARG A 408 -5.99 -14.95 -1.39
N ASP A 409 -6.01 -16.27 -1.51
CA ASP A 409 -4.80 -17.07 -1.70
C ASP A 409 -4.28 -17.03 -3.15
N GLY A 410 -5.15 -16.61 -4.08
CA GLY A 410 -4.86 -16.45 -5.49
C GLY A 410 -5.27 -17.62 -6.37
N SER A 411 -5.91 -18.64 -5.80
CA SER A 411 -6.51 -19.81 -6.46
C SER A 411 -8.02 -19.84 -6.18
N LEU A 412 -8.75 -20.73 -6.86
CA LEU A 412 -10.15 -21.02 -6.52
C LEU A 412 -10.25 -22.43 -5.95
N SER A 413 -10.59 -22.56 -4.67
CA SER A 413 -10.78 -23.86 -4.02
C SER A 413 -12.13 -24.51 -4.37
N VAL A 414 -12.27 -25.80 -4.07
CA VAL A 414 -13.55 -26.52 -4.23
C VAL A 414 -14.66 -25.84 -3.41
N ARG A 415 -14.38 -25.44 -2.18
CA ARG A 415 -15.34 -24.73 -1.31
C ARG A 415 -15.74 -23.39 -1.93
N GLU A 416 -14.80 -22.65 -2.47
CA GLU A 416 -15.06 -21.37 -3.11
C GLU A 416 -15.94 -21.52 -4.35
N LEU A 417 -15.67 -22.51 -5.21
CA LEU A 417 -16.48 -22.78 -6.38
C LEU A 417 -17.91 -23.24 -6.02
N ARG A 418 -18.07 -24.08 -4.99
CA ARG A 418 -19.40 -24.53 -4.52
C ARG A 418 -20.27 -23.39 -4.01
N THR A 419 -19.66 -22.38 -3.40
CA THR A 419 -20.33 -21.22 -2.82
C THR A 419 -20.32 -19.98 -3.74
N ALA A 420 -19.78 -20.10 -4.95
CA ALA A 420 -19.65 -19.02 -5.93
C ALA A 420 -20.98 -18.36 -6.28
N TRP A 421 -22.04 -19.16 -6.46
CA TRP A 421 -23.38 -18.63 -6.79
C TRP A 421 -23.92 -17.72 -5.68
N ASP A 422 -23.73 -18.09 -4.42
CA ASP A 422 -24.20 -17.30 -3.29
C ASP A 422 -23.42 -16.00 -3.14
N ARG A 423 -22.09 -16.04 -3.36
CA ARG A 423 -21.27 -14.82 -3.39
C ARG A 423 -21.69 -13.88 -4.51
N LEU A 424 -21.97 -14.41 -5.70
CA LEU A 424 -22.41 -13.62 -6.84
C LEU A 424 -23.76 -12.95 -6.60
N LYS A 425 -24.72 -13.65 -5.97
CA LYS A 425 -25.99 -13.05 -5.54
C LYS A 425 -25.76 -11.97 -4.49
N ALA A 426 -24.96 -12.25 -3.47
CA ALA A 426 -24.67 -11.32 -2.38
C ALA A 426 -23.94 -10.05 -2.87
N SER A 427 -23.15 -10.15 -3.94
CA SER A 427 -22.48 -9.00 -4.56
C SER A 427 -23.41 -8.15 -5.43
N GLY A 428 -24.60 -8.65 -5.76
CA GLY A 428 -25.51 -8.06 -6.74
C GLY A 428 -25.19 -8.41 -8.19
N GLY A 429 -24.26 -9.35 -8.43
CA GLY A 429 -23.79 -9.75 -9.76
C GLY A 429 -24.73 -10.68 -10.55
N VAL A 430 -26.01 -10.76 -10.16
CA VAL A 430 -27.02 -11.61 -10.80
C VAL A 430 -28.21 -10.75 -11.26
N THR A 431 -28.61 -10.93 -12.51
CA THR A 431 -29.83 -10.35 -13.09
C THR A 431 -30.62 -11.45 -13.77
N ASP A 432 -31.93 -11.53 -13.51
CA ASP A 432 -32.85 -12.51 -14.13
C ASP A 432 -32.36 -13.97 -14.04
N GLY A 433 -31.75 -14.36 -12.91
CA GLY A 433 -31.28 -15.73 -12.67
C GLY A 433 -29.97 -16.11 -13.35
N ALA A 434 -29.27 -15.15 -13.97
CA ALA A 434 -27.99 -15.36 -14.64
C ALA A 434 -26.92 -14.38 -14.16
N PHE A 435 -25.64 -14.75 -14.35
CA PHE A 435 -24.50 -13.87 -14.14
C PHE A 435 -24.61 -12.59 -14.99
N ASP A 436 -24.46 -11.44 -14.34
CA ASP A 436 -24.45 -10.12 -14.97
C ASP A 436 -23.13 -9.39 -14.68
N ARG A 437 -22.23 -9.40 -15.68
CA ARG A 437 -20.94 -8.72 -15.60
C ARG A 437 -21.08 -7.21 -15.33
N ALA A 438 -22.13 -6.56 -15.81
CA ALA A 438 -22.30 -5.12 -15.63
C ALA A 438 -22.65 -4.75 -14.17
N LYS A 439 -23.05 -5.73 -13.37
CA LYS A 439 -23.39 -5.58 -11.95
C LYS A 439 -22.27 -5.97 -11.00
N LEU A 440 -21.16 -6.51 -11.52
CA LEU A 440 -20.02 -6.85 -10.68
C LEU A 440 -19.48 -5.60 -9.96
N PRO A 441 -19.22 -5.70 -8.65
CA PRO A 441 -18.60 -4.61 -7.93
C PRO A 441 -17.15 -4.41 -8.37
N ARG A 442 -16.67 -3.18 -8.24
CA ARG A 442 -15.25 -2.85 -8.38
C ARG A 442 -14.50 -3.25 -7.12
N HIS A 443 -13.43 -4.02 -7.25
CA HIS A 443 -12.59 -4.47 -6.14
C HIS A 443 -11.29 -3.67 -6.04
N LEU A 444 -11.06 -3.06 -4.88
CA LEU A 444 -9.74 -2.62 -4.44
C LEU A 444 -9.23 -3.60 -3.40
N ILE A 445 -8.16 -4.30 -3.71
CA ILE A 445 -7.49 -5.21 -2.79
C ILE A 445 -6.27 -4.48 -2.24
N ALA A 446 -6.32 -4.14 -0.96
CA ALA A 446 -5.26 -3.40 -0.28
C ALA A 446 -4.49 -4.29 0.70
N THR A 447 -3.17 -4.09 0.74
CA THR A 447 -2.26 -4.73 1.70
C THR A 447 -1.41 -3.66 2.35
N VAL A 448 -1.49 -3.55 3.67
CA VAL A 448 -0.60 -2.69 4.47
C VAL A 448 0.59 -3.52 4.96
N SER A 449 1.81 -3.02 4.75
CA SER A 449 3.03 -3.76 5.10
C SER A 449 4.20 -2.85 5.47
N HIS A 450 5.17 -3.37 6.25
CA HIS A 450 6.41 -2.66 6.52
C HIS A 450 7.34 -2.73 5.28
N GLY A 451 7.37 -1.64 4.51
CA GLY A 451 7.85 -1.59 3.14
C GLY A 451 6.94 -2.35 2.18
N HIS A 452 7.52 -2.90 1.10
CA HIS A 452 6.75 -3.71 0.15
C HIS A 452 6.28 -5.03 0.77
N PRO A 453 5.08 -5.51 0.41
CA PRO A 453 4.54 -6.75 0.95
C PRO A 453 5.38 -7.95 0.50
N GLN A 454 5.46 -8.96 1.35
CA GLN A 454 6.02 -10.27 0.99
C GLN A 454 5.17 -10.92 -0.09
N HIS A 455 3.85 -10.85 0.07
CA HIS A 455 2.86 -11.43 -0.83
C HIS A 455 1.91 -10.33 -1.31
N ALA A 456 1.89 -10.09 -2.63
CA ALA A 456 1.00 -9.10 -3.25
C ALA A 456 -0.48 -9.54 -3.16
N ILE A 457 -0.71 -10.85 -3.16
CA ILE A 457 -1.97 -11.51 -2.81
C ILE A 457 -1.79 -12.24 -1.47
N GLY A 458 -2.87 -12.63 -0.82
CA GLY A 458 -2.82 -13.15 0.53
C GLY A 458 -2.13 -14.49 0.57
N LYS A 459 -1.98 -15.01 1.78
CA LYS A 459 -1.81 -16.43 1.99
C LYS A 459 -3.10 -16.97 2.56
N PRO A 460 -3.42 -18.24 2.29
CA PRO A 460 -4.48 -18.90 2.99
C PRO A 460 -4.20 -18.81 4.49
N VAL A 461 -5.20 -18.42 5.26
CA VAL A 461 -5.10 -18.39 6.72
C VAL A 461 -5.29 -19.83 7.20
N ARG A 462 -4.18 -20.55 7.40
CA ARG A 462 -4.22 -21.92 7.92
C ARG A 462 -4.67 -21.92 9.38
N GLY A 463 -5.94 -22.25 9.57
CA GLY A 463 -6.57 -22.44 10.88
C GLY A 463 -6.53 -23.91 11.34
N GLY A 464 -7.15 -24.16 12.49
CA GLY A 464 -7.36 -25.53 12.99
C GLY A 464 -6.15 -26.17 13.69
N PRO A 465 -6.31 -27.41 14.21
CA PRO A 465 -5.26 -28.13 14.92
C PRO A 465 -4.04 -28.49 14.04
N GLU A 466 -2.89 -28.79 14.66
CA GLU A 466 -1.65 -29.13 13.93
C GLU A 466 -1.81 -30.31 12.95
N TRP A 467 -2.60 -31.33 13.32
CA TRP A 467 -2.85 -32.47 12.43
C TRP A 467 -3.61 -32.05 11.17
N PHE A 468 -4.52 -31.09 11.29
CA PHE A 468 -5.31 -30.58 10.18
C PHE A 468 -4.42 -29.80 9.22
N GLN A 469 -3.63 -28.87 9.75
CA GLN A 469 -2.67 -28.10 8.98
C GLN A 469 -1.59 -28.96 8.30
N ALA A 470 -1.29 -30.14 8.87
CA ALA A 470 -0.34 -31.09 8.28
C ALA A 470 -0.97 -31.94 7.16
N MET A 471 -2.29 -32.14 7.16
CA MET A 471 -3.02 -32.85 6.11
C MET A 471 -3.46 -31.90 4.99
N ASP A 472 -3.77 -30.64 5.27
CA ASP A 472 -4.06 -29.57 4.31
C ASP A 472 -2.78 -29.24 3.48
N ARG A 473 -2.59 -29.99 2.40
CA ARG A 473 -1.37 -30.00 1.59
C ARG A 473 -1.40 -28.88 0.56
N ASN A 474 -2.54 -28.69 -0.09
CA ASN A 474 -2.72 -27.61 -1.06
C ASN A 474 -2.85 -26.25 -0.36
N GLY A 475 -3.21 -26.24 0.92
CA GLY A 475 -3.28 -25.05 1.76
C GLY A 475 -4.59 -24.30 1.62
N ASP A 476 -5.66 -24.87 1.08
CA ASP A 476 -6.91 -24.16 0.78
C ASP A 476 -7.79 -23.89 2.01
N GLY A 477 -7.32 -24.34 3.18
CA GLY A 477 -8.01 -24.17 4.46
C GLY A 477 -9.03 -25.26 4.77
N ASP A 478 -9.16 -26.25 3.89
CA ASP A 478 -9.93 -27.48 4.07
C ASP A 478 -9.01 -28.71 4.04
N VAL A 479 -9.52 -29.87 4.46
CA VAL A 479 -8.87 -31.16 4.18
C VAL A 479 -9.82 -32.00 3.34
N SER A 480 -9.38 -32.33 2.13
CA SER A 480 -10.13 -33.19 1.22
C SER A 480 -9.97 -34.69 1.57
N PRO A 481 -10.83 -35.58 1.04
CA PRO A 481 -10.64 -37.02 1.19
C PRO A 481 -9.31 -37.55 0.62
N ARG A 482 -8.69 -36.84 -0.33
CA ARG A 482 -7.39 -37.22 -0.92
C ARG A 482 -6.22 -36.83 0.00
N GLU A 483 -6.39 -35.74 0.73
CA GLU A 483 -5.41 -35.22 1.68
C GLU A 483 -5.46 -35.95 3.02
N PHE A 484 -6.65 -36.39 3.41
CA PHE A 484 -6.89 -37.10 4.65
C PHE A 484 -6.15 -38.44 4.70
N THR A 485 -5.30 -38.61 5.71
CA THR A 485 -4.48 -39.83 5.87
C THR A 485 -5.18 -40.96 6.65
N GLY A 486 -6.35 -40.69 7.25
CA GLY A 486 -7.17 -41.68 7.94
C GLY A 486 -8.10 -42.46 7.00
N THR A 487 -8.95 -43.32 7.57
CA THR A 487 -9.91 -44.09 6.76
C THR A 487 -11.10 -43.22 6.33
N ARG A 488 -11.78 -43.63 5.25
CA ARG A 488 -12.95 -42.93 4.75
C ARG A 488 -14.07 -42.83 5.80
N GLU A 489 -14.24 -43.87 6.62
CA GLU A 489 -15.24 -43.88 7.68
C GLU A 489 -14.91 -42.90 8.81
N VAL A 490 -13.63 -42.58 9.03
CA VAL A 490 -13.25 -41.52 9.97
C VAL A 490 -13.52 -40.17 9.34
N PHE A 491 -13.15 -39.98 8.07
CA PHE A 491 -13.45 -38.74 7.34
C PHE A 491 -14.95 -38.40 7.42
N ASP A 492 -15.82 -39.34 7.04
CA ASP A 492 -17.28 -39.14 7.03
C ASP A 492 -17.87 -38.90 8.43
N LYS A 493 -17.14 -39.23 9.51
CA LYS A 493 -17.53 -38.89 10.89
C LYS A 493 -17.11 -37.49 11.30
N LEU A 494 -16.00 -37.00 10.74
CA LEU A 494 -15.46 -35.68 11.02
C LEU A 494 -16.14 -34.59 10.17
N ASP A 495 -16.56 -34.96 8.96
CA ASP A 495 -17.35 -34.14 8.04
C ASP A 495 -18.80 -34.06 8.55
N LEU A 496 -19.06 -33.08 9.41
CA LEU A 496 -20.31 -32.95 10.15
C LEU A 496 -21.42 -32.39 9.28
N ASP A 497 -21.08 -31.45 8.39
CA ASP A 497 -22.03 -30.87 7.45
C ASP A 497 -22.21 -31.69 6.16
N LYS A 498 -21.35 -32.70 5.96
CA LYS A 498 -21.37 -33.66 4.85
C LYS A 498 -21.16 -33.01 3.49
N ASP A 499 -20.41 -31.92 3.46
CA ASP A 499 -20.04 -31.27 2.21
C ASP A 499 -18.86 -31.99 1.52
N GLY A 500 -18.20 -32.93 2.18
CA GLY A 500 -17.08 -33.70 1.64
C GLY A 500 -15.72 -33.01 1.78
N LEU A 501 -15.61 -31.97 2.60
CA LEU A 501 -14.39 -31.27 2.98
C LEU A 501 -14.38 -31.09 4.50
N LEU A 502 -13.26 -31.35 5.17
CA LEU A 502 -13.15 -31.01 6.59
C LEU A 502 -12.75 -29.55 6.73
N SER A 503 -13.56 -28.76 7.43
CA SER A 503 -13.21 -27.39 7.82
C SER A 503 -12.32 -27.35 9.06
N ALA A 504 -11.61 -26.24 9.26
CA ALA A 504 -10.85 -26.00 10.49
C ALA A 504 -11.74 -26.06 11.76
N GLU A 505 -12.99 -25.61 11.66
CA GLU A 505 -13.97 -25.66 12.75
C GLU A 505 -14.40 -27.09 13.12
N GLU A 506 -14.57 -27.96 12.13
CA GLU A 506 -14.87 -29.38 12.36
C GLU A 506 -13.65 -30.10 12.94
N ALA A 507 -12.48 -29.85 12.37
CA ALA A 507 -11.23 -30.40 12.84
C ALA A 507 -10.93 -30.02 14.29
N ALA A 508 -11.23 -28.78 14.71
CA ALA A 508 -11.05 -28.31 16.07
C ALA A 508 -11.92 -29.04 17.12
N ARG A 509 -13.01 -29.70 16.70
CA ARG A 509 -13.86 -30.50 17.61
C ARG A 509 -13.24 -31.86 17.94
N VAL A 510 -12.18 -32.26 17.24
CA VAL A 510 -11.45 -33.50 17.45
C VAL A 510 -10.29 -33.24 18.41
N THR A 511 -10.41 -33.70 19.65
CA THR A 511 -9.40 -33.48 20.68
C THR A 511 -8.31 -34.56 20.72
N ARG A 512 -8.53 -35.71 20.08
CA ARG A 512 -7.54 -36.76 19.87
C ARG A 512 -7.80 -37.50 18.56
N PHE A 513 -6.75 -37.66 17.79
CA PHE A 513 -6.70 -38.44 16.57
C PHE A 513 -6.03 -39.78 16.83
#